data_AF-A0A927S7L1-F1
#
_entry.id   AF-A0A927S7L1-F1
#
_cell.length_a   1.000
_cell.length_b   1.000
_cell.length_c   1.000
_cell.angle_alpha   90.00
_cell.angle_beta   90.00
_cell.angle_gamma   90.00
#
_symmetry.space_group_name_H-M   'P 1'
#
loop_
_entity.id
_entity.type
_entity.pdbx_description
1 polymer ?
#
loop_
_entity_poly.entity_id
_entity_poly.type
_entity_poly.pdbx_seq_one_letter_code
_entity_poly.pdbx_strand_id
1 'polypeptide(L)' 'MKKAYQELKLGMTMAEVVALFGRPDSEGVRDGVVTLGWETQEFKGVLRGGRVTRSVEVELKDDKVIAFNGHNINISVV' A
#
# COMPACT_ATOMS: atom_id res chain seq x y z
N MET A 1 0.93 -0.05 8.20
CA MET A 1 1.44 0.24 6.84
C MET A 1 2.85 -0.30 6.57
N LYS A 2 3.92 0.17 7.23
CA LYS A 2 5.30 -0.32 6.91
C LYS A 2 5.49 -1.84 7.03
N LYS A 3 5.04 -2.46 8.14
CA LYS A 3 5.12 -3.92 8.34
C LYS A 3 4.33 -4.68 7.28
N ALA A 4 3.07 -4.29 7.07
CA ALA A 4 2.21 -4.85 6.02
C ALA A 4 2.87 -4.79 4.63
N TYR A 5 3.54 -3.68 4.28
CA TYR A 5 4.27 -3.56 3.02
C TYR A 5 5.47 -4.51 2.90
N GLN A 6 6.17 -4.81 3.99
CA GLN A 6 7.27 -5.79 3.98
C GLN A 6 6.77 -7.23 3.81
N GLU A 7 5.54 -7.50 4.22
CA GLU A 7 4.92 -8.82 4.11
C GLU A 7 4.24 -9.04 2.75
N LEU A 8 3.92 -7.94 2.04
CA LEU A 8 3.29 -7.96 0.72
C LEU A 8 4.18 -8.64 -0.32
N LYS A 9 3.58 -9.56 -1.10
CA LYS A 9 4.27 -10.36 -2.11
C LYS A 9 3.41 -10.51 -3.36
N LEU A 10 4.08 -10.69 -4.50
CA LEU A 10 3.42 -11.07 -5.74
C LEU A 10 2.70 -12.41 -5.55
N GLY A 11 1.52 -12.54 -6.15
CA GLY A 11 0.67 -13.72 -6.08
C GLY A 11 -0.20 -13.84 -4.84
N MET A 12 -0.09 -12.93 -3.85
CA MET A 12 -1.04 -12.85 -2.74
C MET A 12 -2.45 -12.57 -3.26
N THR A 13 -3.45 -13.11 -2.57
CA THR A 13 -4.87 -12.89 -2.88
C THR A 13 -5.35 -11.55 -2.36
N MET A 14 -6.46 -11.04 -2.91
CA MET A 14 -7.08 -9.82 -2.39
C MET A 14 -7.41 -9.93 -0.90
N ALA A 15 -7.87 -11.09 -0.46
CA ALA A 15 -8.19 -11.34 0.94
C ALA A 15 -6.96 -11.22 1.85
N GLU A 16 -5.80 -11.76 1.44
CA GLU A 16 -4.55 -11.64 2.17
C GLU A 16 -4.06 -10.18 2.23
N VAL A 17 -4.17 -9.45 1.12
CA VAL A 17 -3.80 -8.02 1.08
C VAL A 17 -4.68 -7.20 2.02
N VAL A 18 -6.00 -7.42 2.00
CA VAL A 18 -6.95 -6.74 2.90
C VAL A 18 -6.73 -7.14 4.35
N ALA A 19 -6.31 -8.38 4.64
CA ALA A 19 -5.95 -8.79 5.99
C ALA A 19 -4.68 -8.07 6.49
N LEU A 20 -3.71 -7.79 5.61
CA LEU A 20 -2.48 -7.09 5.94
C LEU A 20 -2.67 -5.59 6.17
N PHE A 21 -3.40 -4.93 5.26
CA PHE A 21 -3.53 -3.47 5.26
C PHE A 21 -4.84 -2.96 5.84
N GLY A 22 -5.85 -3.82 5.98
CA GLY A 22 -7.22 -3.44 6.28
C GLY A 22 -7.96 -2.95 5.04
N ARG A 23 -9.06 -2.23 5.27
CA ARG A 23 -9.88 -1.67 4.20
C ARG A 23 -9.07 -0.64 3.38
N PRO A 24 -9.08 -0.70 2.04
CA PRO A 24 -8.45 0.32 1.20
C PRO A 24 -9.18 1.66 1.29
N ASP A 25 -8.42 2.74 1.14
CA ASP A 25 -8.92 4.11 1.06
C ASP A 25 -9.40 4.44 -0.36
N SER A 26 -8.83 3.78 -1.37
CA SER A 26 -9.23 3.90 -2.76
C SER A 26 -9.23 2.55 -3.48
N GLU A 27 -10.15 2.41 -4.43
CA GLU A 27 -10.29 1.25 -5.30
C GLU A 27 -10.58 1.73 -6.72
N GLY A 28 -9.91 1.13 -7.70
CA GLY A 28 -10.14 1.37 -9.11
C GLY A 28 -10.04 0.06 -9.90
N VAL A 29 -10.77 -0.03 -11.01
CA VAL A 29 -10.71 -1.18 -11.91
C VAL A 29 -10.47 -0.68 -13.33
N ARG A 30 -9.44 -1.20 -13.99
CA ARG A 30 -9.09 -0.85 -15.37
C ARG A 30 -8.55 -2.07 -16.09
N ASP A 31 -9.12 -2.39 -17.26
CA ASP A 31 -8.65 -3.48 -18.14
C ASP A 31 -8.51 -4.84 -17.42
N GLY A 32 -9.41 -5.11 -16.45
CA GLY A 32 -9.40 -6.33 -15.64
C GLY A 32 -8.35 -6.35 -14.51
N VAL A 33 -7.64 -5.25 -14.30
CA VAL A 33 -6.74 -5.03 -13.16
C VAL A 33 -7.47 -4.20 -12.11
N VAL A 34 -7.45 -4.67 -10.87
CA VAL A 34 -7.97 -3.98 -9.69
C VAL A 34 -6.80 -3.29 -9.00
N THR A 35 -6.90 -1.98 -8.79
CA THR A 35 -5.91 -1.19 -8.06
C THR A 35 -6.49 -0.78 -6.72
N LEU A 36 -5.83 -1.16 -5.63
CA LEU A 36 -6.19 -0.83 -4.25
C LEU A 36 -5.15 0.12 -3.66
N GLY A 37 -5.60 1.19 -3.03
CA GLY A 37 -4.75 2.21 -2.42
C GLY A 37 -5.00 2.37 -0.92
N TRP A 38 -3.93 2.56 -0.16
CA TRP A 38 -3.96 2.95 1.25
C TRP A 38 -3.08 4.18 1.45
N GLU A 39 -3.59 5.18 2.17
CA GLU A 39 -2.88 6.40 2.49
C GLU A 39 -2.95 6.70 3.99
N THR A 40 -1.81 7.02 4.59
CA THR A 40 -1.76 7.50 5.98
C THR A 40 -0.93 8.77 6.07
N GLN A 41 -1.46 9.76 6.79
CA GLN A 41 -0.77 11.01 7.02
C GLN A 41 -0.35 11.11 8.49
N GLU A 42 0.93 11.35 8.73
CA GLU A 42 1.49 11.58 10.07
C GLU A 42 2.06 12.98 10.19
N PHE A 43 1.71 13.69 11.26
CA PHE A 43 2.37 14.94 11.61
C PHE A 43 3.73 14.67 12.27
N LYS A 44 4.81 15.22 11.71
CA LYS A 44 6.19 15.11 12.23
C LYS A 44 6.66 16.35 12.98
N GLY A 45 5.85 17.41 13.01
CA GLY A 45 6.17 18.69 13.65
C GLY A 45 6.59 19.76 12.64
N VAL A 46 6.32 21.02 12.97
CA VAL A 46 6.60 22.18 12.09
C VAL A 46 8.09 22.28 11.75
N LEU A 47 8.97 22.02 12.73
CA LEU A 47 10.43 22.06 12.58
C LEU A 47 11.02 20.86 11.82
N ARG A 48 10.21 19.83 11.51
CA ARG A 48 10.64 18.60 10.81
C ARG A 48 9.92 18.40 9.47
N GLY A 49 9.49 19.49 8.83
CA GLY A 49 8.85 19.44 7.52
C GLY A 49 7.33 19.21 7.55
N GLY A 50 6.67 19.38 8.71
CA GLY A 50 5.21 19.38 8.79
C GLY A 50 4.60 17.98 8.79
N ARG A 51 3.89 17.61 7.72
CA ARG A 51 3.19 16.32 7.57
C ARG A 51 3.91 15.43 6.57
N VAL A 52 3.97 14.14 6.87
CA VAL A 52 4.44 13.11 5.96
C VAL A 52 3.26 12.24 5.58
N THR A 53 2.99 12.15 4.28
CA THR A 53 2.02 11.22 3.72
C THR A 53 2.76 9.97 3.24
N ARG A 54 2.25 8.80 3.62
CA ARG A 54 2.69 7.50 3.13
C ARG A 54 1.56 6.84 2.39
N SER A 55 1.85 6.26 1.24
CA SER A 55 0.87 5.52 0.47
C SER A 55 1.42 4.18 0.00
N VAL A 56 0.51 3.23 -0.18
CA VAL A 56 0.75 1.94 -0.80
C VAL A 56 -0.32 1.74 -1.86
N GLU A 57 0.10 1.30 -3.04
CA GLU A 57 -0.78 0.93 -4.13
C GLU A 57 -0.50 -0.52 -4.50
N VAL A 58 -1.55 -1.31 -4.67
CA VAL A 58 -1.47 -2.74 -4.99
C VAL A 58 -2.35 -3.00 -6.20
N GLU A 59 -1.76 -3.59 -7.23
CA GLU A 59 -2.46 -4.03 -8.43
C GLU A 59 -2.70 -5.53 -8.38
N LEU A 60 -3.94 -5.92 -8.61
CA LEU A 60 -4.39 -7.31 -8.63
C LEU A 60 -5.01 -7.64 -9.98
N LYS A 61 -4.75 -8.83 -10.48
CA LYS A 61 -5.42 -9.41 -11.64
C LYS A 61 -5.75 -10.86 -11.33
N ASP A 62 -6.97 -11.28 -11.68
CA ASP A 62 -7.48 -12.62 -11.38
C ASP A 62 -7.32 -12.99 -9.89
N ASP A 63 -7.67 -12.05 -9.00
CA ASP A 63 -7.53 -12.14 -7.53
C ASP A 63 -6.09 -12.37 -7.05
N LYS A 64 -5.08 -11.95 -7.80
CA LYS A 64 -3.66 -12.07 -7.41
C LYS A 64 -2.90 -10.79 -7.60
N VAL A 65 -2.07 -10.45 -6.61
CA VAL A 65 -1.15 -9.31 -6.69
C VAL A 65 -0.17 -9.51 -7.85
N ILE A 66 -0.19 -8.59 -8.81
CA ILE A 66 0.73 -8.57 -9.95
C ILE A 66 1.79 -7.47 -9.83
N ALA A 67 1.49 -6.41 -9.09
CA ALA A 67 2.42 -5.32 -8.81
C ALA A 67 2.01 -4.59 -7.53
N PHE A 68 2.97 -3.89 -6.92
CA PHE A 68 2.68 -2.96 -5.83
C PHE A 68 3.79 -1.92 -5.71
N ASN A 69 3.43 -0.72 -5.25
CA ASN A 69 4.34 0.39 -5.05
C ASN A 69 4.08 1.05 -3.68
N GLY A 70 5.13 1.58 -3.08
CA GLY A 70 5.06 2.26 -1.78
C GLY A 70 5.75 3.61 -1.86
N HIS A 71 5.06 4.68 -1.46
CA HIS A 71 5.63 6.02 -1.38
C HIS A 71 5.86 6.41 0.09
N ASN A 72 7.04 6.94 0.39
CA ASN A 72 7.50 7.26 1.75
C ASN A 72 7.41 6.08 2.76
N ILE A 73 7.36 4.85 2.23
CA ILE A 73 7.55 3.63 3.01
C ILE A 73 9.06 3.48 3.20
N ASN A 74 9.58 4.01 4.29
CA ASN A 74 11.02 3.91 4.58
C ASN A 74 11.35 2.47 4.98
N ILE A 75 11.64 1.62 4.00
CA ILE A 75 12.18 0.28 4.21
C ILE A 75 13.69 0.46 4.21
N SER A 76 14.29 0.52 5.40
CA SER A 76 15.73 0.34 5.49
C SER A 76 16.00 -1.09 5.04
N VAL A 77 16.47 -1.25 3.81
CA VAL A 77 17.09 -2.49 3.36
C VAL A 77 18.39 -2.56 4.16
N VAL A 78 18.41 -3.44 5.17
CA VAL A 78 19.63 -3.87 5.86
C VAL A 78 20.14 -5.10 5.14
#